data_AF-A0A0G1WAP4-F1
#
_entry.id   AF-A0A0G1WAP4-F1
#
_cell.length_a   1.000
_cell.length_b   1.000
_cell.length_c   1.000
_cell.angle_alpha   90.00
_cell.angle_beta   90.00
_cell.angle_gamma   90.00
#
_symmetry.space_group_name_H-M   'P 1'
#
loop_
_entity.id
_entity.type
_entity.pdbx_description
1 polymer ?
#
loop_
_entity_poly.entity_id
_entity_poly.type
_entity_poly.pdbx_seq_one_letter_code
_entity_poly.pdbx_strand_id
1 'polypeptide(L)' 'MTQKVIKVGDSAAVIIPKKSLKELGLAFGDEVVVDVNSKEQLVSIRPMAKPSKRQERIAELTYNFINRYRKDLETLADK' A
#
# COMPACT_ATOMS: atom_id res chain seq x y z
N MET A 1 -16.87 7.33 17.09
CA MET A 1 -17.04 5.91 17.50
C MET A 1 -15.70 5.44 18.06
N THR A 2 -15.71 4.79 19.22
CA THR A 2 -14.50 4.28 19.87
C THR A 2 -14.54 2.76 19.88
N GLN A 3 -13.48 2.13 19.38
CA GLN A 3 -13.36 0.67 19.34
C GLN A 3 -12.19 0.24 20.22
N LYS A 4 -12.31 -0.92 20.88
CA LYS A 4 -11.21 -1.47 21.69
C LYS A 4 -10.14 -2.08 20.79
N VAL A 5 -8.89 -1.96 21.22
CA VAL A 5 -7.76 -2.75 20.69
C VAL A 5 -7.80 -4.12 21.36
N ILE A 6 -7.72 -5.18 20.57
CA ILE A 6 -7.74 -6.57 21.04
C ILE A 6 -6.44 -7.28 20.66
N LYS A 7 -5.99 -8.22 21.50
CA LYS A 7 -4.83 -9.06 21.22
C LYS A 7 -5.23 -10.21 20.28
N VAL A 8 -4.47 -10.43 19.22
CA VAL A 8 -4.65 -11.52 18.25
C VAL A 8 -3.30 -12.20 18.05
N GLY A 9 -3.08 -13.33 18.71
CA GLY A 9 -1.76 -13.98 18.76
C GLY A 9 -0.72 -13.04 19.37
N ASP A 10 0.37 -12.80 18.64
CA ASP A 10 1.42 -11.83 19.01
C ASP A 10 1.16 -10.41 18.48
N SER A 11 0.01 -10.19 17.83
CA SER A 11 -0.37 -8.92 17.20
C SER A 11 -1.54 -8.24 17.93
N ALA A 12 -1.84 -7.00 17.52
CA ALA A 12 -3.00 -6.24 17.97
C ALA A 12 -3.94 -5.96 16.79
N ALA A 13 -5.24 -5.93 17.06
CA ALA A 13 -6.28 -5.63 16.06
C ALA A 13 -7.32 -4.65 16.60
N VAL A 14 -7.98 -3.93 15.69
CA VAL A 14 -9.12 -3.05 15.97
C VAL A 14 -10.29 -3.51 15.12
N ILE A 15 -11.49 -3.55 15.72
CA ILE A 15 -12.69 -3.97 15.02
C ILE A 15 -13.24 -2.82 14.20
N ILE A 16 -13.24 -2.96 12.86
CA ILE A 16 -13.90 -2.01 11.96
C ILE A 16 -15.37 -2.43 11.80
N PRO A 17 -16.34 -1.57 12.13
CA PRO A 17 -17.75 -1.89 11.95
C PRO A 17 -18.12 -2.09 10.49
N LYS A 18 -19.14 -2.93 10.24
CA LYS A 18 -19.65 -3.23 8.89
C LYS A 18 -20.01 -1.98 8.07
N LYS A 19 -20.49 -0.92 8.72
CA LYS A 19 -20.83 0.35 8.04
C LYS A 19 -19.58 1.03 7.48
N SER A 20 -18.56 1.23 8.32
CA SER A 20 -17.29 1.81 7.90
C SER A 20 -16.54 0.95 6.90
N LEU A 21 -16.64 -0.39 7.03
CA LEU A 21 -16.04 -1.32 6.07
C LEU A 21 -16.61 -1.11 4.65
N LYS A 22 -17.93 -0.91 4.53
CA LYS A 22 -18.61 -0.60 3.25
C LYS A 22 -18.22 0.78 2.71
N GLU A 23 -18.15 1.79 3.58
CA GLU A 23 -17.75 3.16 3.20
C GLU A 23 -16.31 3.21 2.68
N LEU A 24 -15.42 2.37 3.24
CA LEU A 24 -14.03 2.24 2.79
C LEU A 24 -13.87 1.35 1.54
N GLY A 25 -14.95 0.70 1.07
CA GLY A 25 -14.90 -0.20 -0.07
C GLY A 25 -14.09 -1.47 0.18
N LEU A 26 -13.97 -1.91 1.44
CA LEU A 26 -13.20 -3.08 1.85
C LEU A 26 -14.13 -4.29 2.06
N ALA A 27 -13.62 -5.48 1.76
CA ALA A 27 -14.23 -6.76 2.08
C ALA A 27 -13.32 -7.59 3.01
N PHE A 28 -13.90 -8.62 3.64
CA PHE A 28 -13.10 -9.56 4.42
C PHE A 28 -12.16 -10.34 3.50
N GLY A 29 -10.87 -10.34 3.83
CA GLY A 29 -9.83 -10.98 3.02
C GLY A 29 -9.13 -10.06 2.03
N ASP A 30 -9.53 -8.78 1.93
CA ASP A 30 -8.82 -7.80 1.11
C ASP A 30 -7.46 -7.43 1.72
N GLU A 31 -6.48 -7.24 0.83
CA GLU A 31 -5.19 -6.65 1.19
C GLU A 31 -5.33 -5.14 1.35
N VAL A 32 -4.71 -4.61 2.41
CA VAL A 32 -4.76 -3.19 2.75
C VAL A 32 -3.37 -2.66 3.05
N VAL A 33 -3.15 -1.40 2.73
CA VAL A 33 -1.95 -0.66 3.13
C VAL A 33 -2.23 -0.02 4.48
N VAL A 34 -1.33 -0.23 5.43
CA VAL A 34 -1.39 0.35 6.79
C VAL A 34 -0.20 1.28 6.98
N ASP A 35 -0.48 2.57 7.09
CA ASP A 35 0.53 3.61 7.35
C ASP A 35 0.42 4.09 8.79
N VAL A 36 1.56 4.16 9.49
CA VAL A 36 1.64 4.62 10.89
C VAL A 36 2.36 5.95 10.94
N ASN A 37 1.63 7.03 11.24
CA ASN A 37 2.21 8.33 11.55
C ASN A 37 2.40 8.44 13.06
N SER A 38 3.61 8.16 13.53
CA SER A 38 3.94 8.19 14.97
C SER A 38 3.89 9.61 15.57
N LYS A 39 4.07 10.66 14.76
CA LYS A 39 4.01 12.05 15.25
C LYS A 39 2.59 12.47 15.59
N GLU A 40 1.63 12.01 14.79
CA GLU A 40 0.21 12.32 14.94
C GLU A 40 -0.56 11.21 15.67
N GLN A 41 0.12 10.13 16.06
CA GLN A 41 -0.50 8.92 16.64
C GLN A 41 -1.65 8.38 15.78
N LEU A 42 -1.48 8.46 14.46
CA LEU A 42 -2.50 8.12 13.48
C LEU A 42 -2.13 6.85 12.72
N VAL A 43 -3.08 5.94 12.60
CA VAL A 43 -2.99 4.78 11.70
C VAL A 43 -3.98 4.98 10.57
N SER A 44 -3.48 4.99 9.33
CA SER A 44 -4.29 5.13 8.12
C SER A 44 -4.37 3.81 7.39
N ILE A 45 -5.58 3.35 7.10
CA ILE A 45 -5.85 2.09 6.40
C ILE A 45 -6.47 2.44 5.05
N ARG A 46 -5.86 1.96 3.96
CA ARG A 46 -6.35 2.21 2.60
C ARG A 46 -6.41 0.89 1.82
N PRO A 47 -7.41 0.72 0.92
CA PRO A 47 -7.43 -0.43 0.02
C PRO A 47 -6.13 -0.50 -0.76
N MET A 48 -5.55 -1.70 -0.87
CA MET A 48 -4.41 -1.88 -1.76
C MET A 48 -4.91 -1.81 -3.20
N ALA A 49 -4.66 -0.69 -3.87
CA ALA A 49 -5.01 -0.54 -5.27
C ALA A 49 -4.22 -1.58 -6.08
N LYS A 50 -4.92 -2.57 -6.64
CA LYS A 50 -4.28 -3.49 -7.59
C LYS A 50 -3.84 -2.66 -8.80
N PRO A 51 -2.57 -2.78 -9.24
CA PRO A 51 -2.13 -2.10 -10.45
C PRO A 51 -3.01 -2.55 -11.61
N SER A 52 -3.50 -1.60 -12.40
CA SER A 52 -4.18 -1.93 -13.65
C SER A 52 -3.22 -2.68 -14.59
N LYS A 53 -3.75 -3.51 -15.49
CA LYS A 53 -2.94 -4.17 -16.54
C LYS A 53 -2.05 -3.20 -17.31
N ARG A 54 -2.50 -1.95 -17.47
CA ARG A 54 -1.73 -0.87 -18.09
C ARG A 54 -0.54 -0.46 -17.21
N GLN A 55 -0.74 -0.29 -15.91
CA GLN A 55 0.34 0.02 -14.96
C GLN A 55 1.36 -1.11 -14.87
N GLU A 56 0.90 -2.37 -14.85
CA GLU A 56 1.78 -3.53 -14.89
C GLU A 56 2.67 -3.52 -16.15
N ARG A 57 2.05 -3.31 -17.33
CA ARG A 57 2.79 -3.24 -18.59
C ARG A 57 3.77 -2.07 -18.65
N ILE A 58 3.40 -0.91 -18.11
CA ILE A 58 4.31 0.23 -18.02
C ILE A 58 5.48 -0.11 -17.10
N ALA A 59 5.22 -0.68 -15.92
CA ALA A 59 6.26 -1.06 -14.98
C ALA A 59 7.27 -2.05 -15.59
N GLU A 60 6.78 -3.06 -16.32
CA GLU A 60 7.63 -4.02 -17.04
C GLU A 60 8.48 -3.35 -18.12
N LEU A 61 7.87 -2.49 -18.96
CA LEU A 61 8.59 -1.76 -19.99
C LEU A 61 9.66 -0.83 -19.40
N THR A 62 9.32 -0.09 -18.34
CA THR A 62 10.23 0.81 -17.64
C THR A 62 11.37 0.03 -17.00
N TYR A 63 11.09 -1.09 -16.34
CA TYR A 63 12.11 -1.96 -15.75
C TYR A 63 13.09 -2.48 -16.81
N ASN A 64 12.56 -2.96 -17.93
CA ASN A 64 13.37 -3.44 -19.05
C ASN A 64 14.20 -2.33 -19.68
N PHE A 65 13.64 -1.14 -19.85
CA PHE A 65 14.35 0.04 -20.36
C PHE A 65 15.50 0.43 -19.43
N ILE A 66 15.24 0.58 -18.13
CA ILE A 66 16.25 0.94 -17.14
C ILE A 66 17.38 -0.08 -17.13
N ASN A 67 17.06 -1.38 -17.16
CA ASN A 67 18.08 -2.42 -17.15
C ASN A 67 18.91 -2.44 -18.43
N ARG A 68 18.27 -2.20 -19.58
CA ARG A 68 18.97 -2.17 -20.87
C ARG A 68 19.96 -1.01 -20.97
N TYR A 69 19.59 0.16 -20.47
CA TYR A 69 20.36 1.40 -20.59
C TYR A 69 20.99 1.85 -19.27
N ARG A 70 21.13 0.94 -18.29
CA ARG A 70 21.53 1.30 -16.91
C ARG A 70 22.80 2.14 -16.87
N LYS A 71 23.85 1.70 -17.58
CA LYS A 71 25.15 2.40 -17.62
C LYS A 71 25.05 3.80 -18.24
N ASP A 72 24.24 3.94 -19.30
CA ASP A 72 24.05 5.22 -19.97
C ASP A 72 23.26 6.19 -19.08
N LEU A 73 22.24 5.67 -18.37
CA LEU A 73 21.44 6.44 -17.41
C LEU A 73 22.27 6.88 -16.21
N GLU A 74 23.15 6.02 -15.68
CA GLU A 74 24.10 6.36 -14.61
C GLU A 74 25.07 7.46 -15.07
N THR A 75 25.64 7.32 -16.27
CA THR A 75 26.54 8.33 -16.86
C THR A 75 25.84 9.68 -17.11
N LEU A 76 24.55 9.65 -17.41
CA LEU A 76 23.69 10.84 -17.55
C LEU A 76 23.38 11.53 -16.22
N ALA A 77 23.27 10.76 -15.13
CA ALA A 77 23.00 11.30 -13.80
C ALA A 77 24.23 11.97 -13.17
N ASP A 78 25.44 11.55 -13.57
CA ASP A 78 26.71 12.10 -13.11
C ASP A 78 27.17 13.35 -13.90
N LYS A 79 26.35 13.82 -14.86
CA LYS A 79 26.54 15.08 -15.60
C LYS A 79 25.70 16.20 -15.02
#